data_AF-A0A7S0RYZ5-F1
#
_entry.id   AF-A0A7S0RYZ5-F1
#
_cell.length_a   1.000
_cell.length_b   1.000
_cell.length_c   1.000
_cell.angle_alpha   90.00
_cell.angle_beta   90.00
_cell.angle_gamma   90.00
#
_symmetry.space_group_name_H-M   'P 1'
#
loop_
_entity.id
_entity.type
_entity.pdbx_description
1 polymer ?
#
loop_
_entity_poly.entity_id
_entity_poly.type
_entity_poly.pdbx_seq_one_letter_code
_entity_poly.pdbx_strand_id
1 'polypeptide(L)'
;QDFSPQGLSNTLWAYAKLKHPVARDLLHQVDAQISRTIDEFNSQDLANTLWAYATLGHAPGAVALSHLSAAAVRKAPDFAPQGIASVMWAFATLGHRPPHDLLDAMDHQVWSQVAGFSSQGLANLYWAYAKL
;
A
#
# COMPACT_ATOMS: atom_id res chain seq x y z
N GLN A 1 -10.79 16.11 15.22
CA GLN A 1 -10.41 14.74 15.62
C GLN A 1 -9.36 14.32 14.62
N ASP A 2 -8.10 14.28 15.04
CA ASP A 2 -7.03 13.80 14.18
C ASP A 2 -7.05 12.27 14.21
N PHE A 3 -7.37 11.66 13.07
CA PHE A 3 -7.21 10.22 12.92
C PHE A 3 -5.72 9.91 12.83
N SER A 4 -5.22 9.06 13.73
CA SER A 4 -3.86 8.53 13.62
C SER A 4 -3.70 7.75 12.31
N PRO A 5 -2.47 7.59 11.79
CA PRO A 5 -2.16 6.73 10.64
C PRO A 5 -2.84 5.36 10.69
N GLN A 6 -2.72 4.70 11.84
CA GLN A 6 -3.31 3.39 12.09
C GLN A 6 -4.85 3.47 12.07
N GLY A 7 -5.43 4.53 12.63
CA GLY A 7 -6.88 4.78 12.58
C GLY A 7 -7.41 4.96 11.16
N LEU A 8 -6.69 5.71 10.31
CA LEU A 8 -7.04 5.89 8.90
C LEU A 8 -6.93 4.59 8.12
N SER A 9 -5.81 3.89 8.27
CA SER A 9 -5.54 2.61 7.61
C SER A 9 -6.58 1.56 7.99
N ASN A 10 -6.88 1.44 9.29
CA ASN A 10 -7.91 0.52 9.78
C ASN A 10 -9.32 0.89 9.30
N THR A 11 -9.62 2.18 9.19
CA THR A 11 -10.92 2.65 8.68
C THR A 11 -11.09 2.26 7.22
N LEU A 12 -10.11 2.58 6.36
CA LEU A 12 -10.11 2.17 4.95
C LEU A 12 -10.20 0.64 4.82
N TRP A 13 -9.43 -0.08 5.62
CA TRP A 13 -9.44 -1.53 5.63
C TRP A 13 -10.81 -2.10 6.01
N ALA A 14 -11.49 -1.52 7.00
CA ALA A 14 -12.82 -1.95 7.41
C ALA A 14 -13.85 -1.74 6.30
N TYR A 15 -13.85 -0.58 5.63
CA TYR A 15 -14.71 -0.33 4.46
C TYR A 15 -14.44 -1.34 3.33
N ALA A 16 -13.15 -1.59 3.04
CA ALA A 16 -12.72 -2.55 2.04
C ALA A 16 -13.24 -3.96 2.35
N LYS A 17 -13.11 -4.40 3.61
CA LYS A 17 -13.59 -5.71 4.07
C LYS A 17 -15.11 -5.84 4.03
N LEU A 18 -15.83 -4.79 4.38
CA LEU A 18 -17.29 -4.76 4.35
C LEU A 18 -17.85 -4.63 2.92
N LYS A 19 -17.00 -4.42 1.91
CA LYS A 19 -17.38 -4.08 0.53
C LYS A 19 -18.36 -2.91 0.47
N HIS A 20 -18.27 -2.01 1.45
CA HIS A 20 -19.17 -0.89 1.57
C HIS A 20 -18.63 0.26 0.70
N PRO A 21 -19.45 0.87 -0.17
CA PRO A 21 -19.03 2.02 -0.96
C PRO A 21 -18.53 3.14 -0.05
N VAL A 22 -17.39 3.73 -0.38
CA VAL A 22 -16.86 4.91 0.31
C VAL A 22 -17.21 6.14 -0.52
N ALA A 23 -17.77 7.17 0.11
CA ALA A 23 -18.06 8.42 -0.57
C ALA A 23 -16.75 9.07 -1.08
N ARG A 24 -16.77 9.61 -2.30
CA ARG A 24 -15.58 10.25 -2.90
C ARG A 24 -15.03 11.39 -2.05
N ASP A 25 -15.89 12.19 -1.44
CA ASP A 25 -15.48 13.28 -0.55
C ASP A 25 -14.72 12.78 0.67
N LEU A 26 -15.10 11.60 1.19
CA LEU A 26 -14.38 10.96 2.28
C LEU A 26 -13.00 10.49 1.82
N LEU A 27 -12.88 9.90 0.63
CA LEU A 27 -11.58 9.51 0.06
C LEU A 27 -10.66 10.73 -0.15
N HIS A 28 -11.20 11.86 -0.61
CA HIS A 28 -10.43 13.10 -0.71
C HIS A 28 -9.92 13.61 0.64
N GLN A 29 -10.73 13.51 1.70
CA GLN A 29 -10.29 13.87 3.04
C GLN A 29 -9.21 12.91 3.56
N VAL A 30 -9.35 11.62 3.28
CA VAL A 30 -8.33 10.61 3.62
C VAL A 30 -7.02 10.89 2.88
N ASP A 31 -7.04 11.19 1.59
CA ASP A 31 -5.85 11.56 0.81
C ASP A 31 -5.12 12.78 1.39
N ALA A 32 -5.88 13.80 1.77
CA ALA A 32 -5.35 15.00 2.42
C ALA A 32 -4.73 14.68 3.78
N GLN A 33 -5.36 13.79 4.56
CA GLN A 33 -4.83 13.39 5.86
C GLN A 33 -3.57 12.52 5.73
N ILE A 34 -3.57 11.54 4.82
CA ILE A 34 -2.37 10.74 4.48
C ILE A 34 -1.21 11.68 4.19
N SER A 35 -1.42 12.70 3.36
CA SER A 35 -0.37 13.64 2.99
C SER A 35 0.17 14.47 4.16
N ARG A 36 -0.64 14.72 5.20
CA ARG A 36 -0.21 15.47 6.40
C ARG A 36 0.51 14.60 7.42
N THR A 37 0.10 13.34 7.55
CA THR A 37 0.59 12.43 8.60
C THR A 37 1.49 11.32 8.06
N ILE A 38 1.93 11.40 6.80
CA ILE A 38 2.63 10.29 6.13
C ILE A 38 3.89 9.82 6.88
N ASP A 39 4.60 10.73 7.53
CA ASP A 39 5.84 10.40 8.23
C ASP A 39 5.60 9.57 9.50
N GLU A 40 4.37 9.56 10.01
CA GLU A 40 3.96 8.75 11.15
C GLU A 40 3.56 7.32 10.76
N PHE A 41 3.35 7.03 9.47
CA PHE A 41 2.98 5.68 9.00
C PHE A 41 4.15 4.72 9.20
N ASN A 42 3.90 3.51 9.69
CA ASN A 42 4.86 2.41 9.61
C ASN A 42 4.67 1.57 8.32
N SER A 43 5.54 0.58 8.07
CA SER A 43 5.48 -0.28 6.88
C SER A 43 4.13 -1.02 6.75
N GLN A 44 3.56 -1.47 7.87
CA GLN A 44 2.25 -2.13 7.89
C GLN A 44 1.12 -1.16 7.56
N ASP A 45 1.14 0.07 8.09
CA ASP A 45 0.13 1.09 7.79
C ASP A 45 0.13 1.42 6.29
N LEU A 46 1.31 1.54 5.68
CA LEU A 46 1.48 1.79 4.24
C LEU A 46 0.92 0.63 3.40
N ALA A 47 1.31 -0.61 3.73
CA ALA A 47 0.82 -1.81 3.04
C ALA A 47 -0.71 -1.92 3.11
N ASN A 48 -1.27 -1.76 4.31
CA ASN A 48 -2.71 -1.85 4.54
C ASN A 48 -3.48 -0.74 3.82
N THR A 49 -2.95 0.47 3.80
CA THR A 49 -3.56 1.61 3.12
C THR A 49 -3.65 1.35 1.62
N LEU A 50 -2.53 1.02 0.97
CA LEU A 50 -2.50 0.70 -0.46
C LEU A 50 -3.40 -0.50 -0.81
N TRP A 51 -3.36 -1.56 0.01
CA TRP A 51 -4.23 -2.72 -0.15
C TRP A 51 -5.72 -2.34 -0.05
N ALA A 52 -6.09 -1.46 0.87
CA ALA A 52 -7.48 -1.04 1.05
C ALA A 52 -7.98 -0.23 -0.15
N TYR A 53 -7.19 0.72 -0.67
CA TYR A 53 -7.52 1.45 -1.90
C TYR A 53 -7.72 0.49 -3.09
N ALA A 54 -6.79 -0.44 -3.29
CA ALA A 54 -6.89 -1.46 -4.34
C ALA A 54 -8.16 -2.33 -4.19
N THR A 55 -8.46 -2.77 -2.98
CA THR A 55 -9.64 -3.59 -2.68
C THR A 55 -10.95 -2.83 -2.88
N LEU A 56 -10.97 -1.53 -2.58
CA LEU A 56 -12.10 -0.64 -2.84
C LEU A 56 -12.24 -0.29 -4.33
N GLY A 57 -11.27 -0.62 -5.18
CA GLY A 57 -11.25 -0.25 -6.60
C GLY A 57 -11.11 1.26 -6.82
N HIS A 58 -10.53 1.97 -5.86
CA HIS A 58 -10.30 3.42 -5.94
C HIS A 58 -8.83 3.69 -5.69
N ALA A 59 -8.14 4.33 -6.64
CA ALA A 59 -6.76 4.75 -6.42
C ALA A 59 -6.71 5.96 -5.47
N PRO A 60 -5.67 6.10 -4.62
CA PRO A 60 -5.41 7.36 -3.96
C PRO A 60 -5.18 8.46 -5.01
N GLY A 61 -5.50 9.71 -4.67
CA GLY A 61 -5.13 10.85 -5.49
C GLY A 61 -3.61 10.89 -5.74
N ALA A 62 -3.18 11.45 -6.87
CA ALA A 62 -1.79 11.38 -7.32
C ALA A 62 -0.76 11.86 -6.28
N VAL A 63 -1.09 12.93 -5.55
CA VAL A 63 -0.23 13.46 -4.46
C VAL A 63 -0.12 12.45 -3.31
N ALA A 64 -1.24 11.88 -2.86
CA ALA A 64 -1.25 10.89 -1.80
C ALA A 64 -0.52 9.61 -2.22
N LEU A 65 -0.72 9.13 -3.45
CA LEU A 65 -0.01 7.97 -3.99
C LEU A 65 1.50 8.23 -4.06
N SER A 66 1.92 9.43 -4.45
CA SER A 66 3.35 9.81 -4.46
C SER A 66 3.94 9.80 -3.04
N HIS A 67 3.22 10.33 -2.05
CA HIS A 67 3.66 10.32 -0.65
C HIS A 67 3.74 8.91 -0.08
N LEU A 68 2.72 8.07 -0.33
CA LEU A 68 2.70 6.66 0.06
C LEU A 68 3.89 5.89 -0.55
N SER A 69 4.16 6.12 -1.83
CA SER A 69 5.27 5.46 -2.54
C SER A 69 6.62 5.88 -1.96
N ALA A 70 6.84 7.19 -1.79
CA ALA A 70 8.09 7.71 -1.23
C ALA A 70 8.31 7.24 0.22
N ALA A 71 7.25 7.15 1.03
CA ALA A 71 7.34 6.61 2.38
C ALA A 71 7.63 5.11 2.39
N ALA A 72 7.04 4.35 1.46
CA ALA A 72 7.30 2.93 1.31
C ALA A 72 8.75 2.65 0.88
N VAL A 73 9.35 3.48 0.03
CA VAL A 73 10.79 3.43 -0.29
C VAL A 73 11.63 3.63 0.99
N ARG A 74 11.36 4.71 1.74
CA ARG A 74 12.13 5.03 2.97
C ARG A 74 12.05 3.92 4.01
N LYS A 75 10.91 3.24 4.11
CA LYS A 75 10.64 2.19 5.09
C LYS A 75 10.78 0.78 4.51
N ALA A 76 11.31 0.62 3.30
CA ALA A 76 11.47 -0.68 2.65
C ALA A 76 12.14 -1.74 3.55
N PRO A 77 13.22 -1.42 4.30
CA PRO A 77 13.84 -2.40 5.21
C PRO A 77 12.93 -2.91 6.33
N ASP A 78 11.87 -2.17 6.67
CA ASP A 78 10.93 -2.51 7.74
C ASP A 78 9.73 -3.34 7.24
N PHE A 79 9.63 -3.61 5.94
CA PHE A 79 8.54 -4.43 5.40
C PHE A 79 8.81 -5.91 5.64
N ALA A 80 7.83 -6.57 6.26
CA ALA A 80 7.73 -8.02 6.22
C ALA A 80 7.33 -8.51 4.81
N PRO A 81 7.59 -9.79 4.46
CA PRO A 81 7.32 -10.33 3.12
C PRO A 81 5.87 -10.13 2.63
N GLN A 82 4.90 -10.29 3.54
CA GLN A 82 3.48 -10.07 3.24
C GLN A 82 3.19 -8.60 2.88
N GLY A 83 3.86 -7.65 3.56
CA GLY A 83 3.70 -6.22 3.29
C GLY A 83 4.18 -5.87 1.89
N ILE A 84 5.34 -6.40 1.49
CA ILE A 84 5.88 -6.26 0.13
C ILE A 84 4.88 -6.79 -0.91
N ALA A 85 4.41 -8.02 -0.72
CA ALA A 85 3.43 -8.61 -1.62
C ALA A 85 2.12 -7.79 -1.70
N SER A 86 1.68 -7.20 -0.59
CA SER A 86 0.47 -6.38 -0.52
C SER A 86 0.63 -5.06 -1.29
N VAL A 87 1.78 -4.39 -1.16
CA VAL A 87 2.10 -3.18 -1.93
C VAL A 87 2.12 -3.48 -3.42
N MET A 88 2.88 -4.51 -3.83
CA MET A 88 3.00 -4.89 -5.24
C MET A 88 1.66 -5.28 -5.86
N TRP A 89 0.86 -6.07 -5.13
CA TRP A 89 -0.49 -6.45 -5.55
C TRP A 89 -1.41 -5.24 -5.69
N ALA A 90 -1.32 -4.26 -4.78
CA ALA A 90 -2.15 -3.07 -4.82
C ALA A 90 -1.89 -2.23 -6.09
N PHE A 91 -0.63 -2.00 -6.44
CA PHE A 91 -0.24 -1.30 -7.66
C PHE A 91 -0.75 -2.01 -8.92
N ALA A 92 -0.51 -3.32 -9.03
CA ALA A 92 -0.99 -4.12 -10.14
C ALA A 92 -2.53 -4.11 -10.27
N THR A 93 -3.24 -4.16 -9.14
CA THR A 93 -4.71 -4.15 -9.10
C THR A 93 -5.29 -2.79 -9.48
N LEU A 94 -4.66 -1.70 -9.05
CA LEU A 94 -5.07 -0.34 -9.40
C LEU A 94 -4.66 0.05 -10.84
N GLY A 95 -3.89 -0.79 -11.55
CA GLY A 95 -3.38 -0.49 -12.88
C GLY A 95 -2.32 0.62 -12.88
N HIS A 96 -1.65 0.84 -11.76
CA HIS A 96 -0.56 1.80 -11.62
C HIS A 96 0.78 1.08 -11.60
N ARG A 97 1.75 1.59 -12.35
CA ARG A 97 3.14 1.14 -12.22
C ARG A 97 3.77 1.74 -10.95
N PRO A 98 4.36 0.92 -10.06
CA PRO A 98 5.20 1.43 -8.99
C PRO A 98 6.28 2.35 -9.55
N PRO A 99 6.62 3.44 -8.83
CA PRO A 99 7.84 4.18 -9.11
C PRO A 99 9.07 3.25 -9.13
N HIS A 100 10.06 3.56 -9.97
CA HIS A 100 11.23 2.68 -10.16
C HIS A 100 12.02 2.46 -8.86
N ASP A 101 12.18 3.51 -8.05
CA ASP A 101 12.81 3.44 -6.74
C ASP A 101 12.04 2.56 -5.75
N LEU A 102 10.70 2.57 -5.80
CA LEU A 102 9.87 1.66 -5.02
C LEU A 102 10.04 0.22 -5.48
N LEU A 103 10.05 -0.01 -6.80
CA LEU A 103 10.26 -1.33 -7.38
C LEU A 103 11.60 -1.92 -6.95
N ASP A 104 12.69 -1.17 -7.15
CA ASP A 104 14.05 -1.58 -6.78
C ASP A 104 14.19 -1.87 -5.29
N ALA A 105 13.61 -0.99 -4.45
CA ALA A 105 13.65 -1.16 -3.00
C ALA A 105 12.90 -2.43 -2.55
N MET A 106 11.74 -2.70 -3.14
CA MET A 106 10.97 -3.91 -2.84
C MET A 106 11.68 -5.17 -3.36
N ASP A 107 12.24 -5.13 -4.57
CA ASP A 107 13.02 -6.24 -5.16
C ASP A 107 14.19 -6.63 -4.26
N HIS A 108 14.95 -5.65 -3.78
CA HIS A 108 16.06 -5.90 -2.86
C HIS A 108 15.58 -6.62 -1.59
N GLN A 109 14.41 -6.25 -1.06
CA GLN A 109 13.84 -6.90 0.12
C GLN A 109 13.25 -8.29 -0.17
N VAL A 110 12.73 -8.52 -1.37
CA VAL A 110 12.30 -9.86 -1.80
C VAL A 110 13.47 -10.82 -1.77
N TRP A 111 14.61 -10.41 -2.32
CA TRP A 111 15.82 -11.25 -2.34
C TRP A 111 16.40 -11.51 -0.96
N SER A 112 16.42 -10.49 -0.09
CA SER A 112 16.93 -10.65 1.28
C SER A 112 16.02 -11.51 2.16
N GLN A 113 14.72 -11.57 1.86
CA GLN A 113 13.72 -12.26 2.66
C GLN A 113 13.07 -13.46 1.95
N VAL A 114 13.65 -13.97 0.87
CA VAL A 114 13.01 -14.97 -0.02
C VAL A 114 12.53 -16.23 0.75
N ALA A 115 13.27 -16.66 1.77
CA ALA A 115 12.90 -17.81 2.61
C ALA A 115 11.71 -17.54 3.56
N GLY A 116 11.38 -16.26 3.80
CA GLY A 116 10.27 -15.83 4.65
C GLY A 116 8.95 -15.63 3.89
N PHE A 117 8.93 -15.72 2.56
CA PHE A 117 7.68 -15.64 1.82
C PHE A 117 6.89 -16.96 1.90
N SER A 118 5.59 -16.85 2.15
CA SER A 118 4.69 -17.97 1.91
C SER A 118 4.56 -18.23 0.41
N SER A 119 4.17 -19.45 0.04
CA SER A 119 3.89 -19.81 -1.37
C SER A 119 2.83 -18.90 -2.01
N GLN A 120 1.82 -18.49 -1.24
CA GLN A 120 0.84 -17.48 -1.67
C GLN A 120 1.47 -16.08 -1.83
N GLY A 121 2.38 -15.70 -0.93
CA GLY A 121 3.11 -14.43 -1.01
C GLY A 121 3.94 -14.33 -2.29
N LEU A 122 4.69 -15.38 -2.63
CA LEU A 122 5.44 -15.47 -3.88
C LEU A 122 4.51 -15.45 -5.10
N ALA A 123 3.42 -16.21 -5.08
CA ALA A 123 2.47 -16.24 -6.19
C ALA A 123 1.85 -14.87 -6.47
N ASN A 124 1.41 -14.16 -5.42
CA ASN A 124 0.88 -12.80 -5.54
C ASN A 124 1.92 -11.83 -6.08
N LEU A 125 3.16 -11.96 -5.62
CA LEU A 125 4.28 -11.15 -6.08
C LEU A 125 4.55 -11.37 -7.58
N TYR A 126 4.73 -12.62 -8.02
CA TYR A 126 4.96 -12.95 -9.44
C TYR A 126 3.79 -12.55 -10.34
N TRP A 127 2.55 -12.73 -9.88
CA TRP A 127 1.38 -12.24 -10.60
C TRP A 127 1.39 -10.72 -10.75
N ALA A 128 1.78 -10.00 -9.69
CA ALA A 128 1.90 -8.55 -9.75
C ALA A 128 2.95 -8.13 -10.78
N TYR A 129 4.17 -8.70 -10.74
CA TYR A 129 5.19 -8.42 -11.76
C TYR A 129 4.71 -8.68 -13.20
N ALA A 130 3.96 -9.76 -13.42
CA ALA A 130 3.42 -10.07 -14.75
C ALA A 130 2.34 -9.08 -15.24
N LYS A 131 1.74 -8.31 -14.32
CA LYS A 131 0.67 -7.34 -14.59
C LYS A 131 1.17 -5.91 -14.74
N LEU A 132 2.36 -5.59 -14.21
CA LEU A 132 3.00 -4.28 -14.28
C LEU A 132 3.55 -4.00 -15.68
#